data_AF-A0A1M7G1F5-F1
#
_entry.id   AF-A0A1M7G1F5-F1
#
_cell.length_a   1.000
_cell.length_b   1.000
_cell.length_c   1.000
_cell.angle_alpha   90.00
_cell.angle_beta   90.00
_cell.angle_gamma   90.00
#
_symmetry.space_group_name_H-M   'P 1'
#
loop_
_entity.id
_entity.type
_entity.pdbx_description
1 polymer ?
#
loop_
_entity_poly.entity_id
_entity_poly.type
_entity_poly.pdbx_seq_one_letter_code
_entity_poly.pdbx_strand_id
1 'polypeptide(L)'
;MPASPPLPPKEPVEKALPRRFTDLLRNGRFTFTERELMEHLRMTYRTIKQREADPSTLTIAELLRVAELLDEPIDKVVAVVIAEVQNKG
;
A
#
# COMPACT_ATOMS: atom_id res chain seq x y z
N MET A 1 42.44 22.90 14.40
CA MET A 1 41.19 22.16 14.58
C MET A 1 40.91 21.40 13.29
N PRO A 2 40.73 20.07 13.30
CA PRO A 2 40.36 19.36 12.07
C PRO A 2 38.86 19.57 11.81
N ALA A 3 38.51 19.98 10.59
CA ALA A 3 37.14 20.11 10.14
C ALA A 3 36.52 18.72 9.91
N SER A 4 35.33 18.49 10.45
CA SER A 4 34.57 17.25 10.26
C SER A 4 34.22 17.04 8.79
N PRO A 5 34.19 15.79 8.29
CA PRO A 5 33.81 15.51 6.91
C PRO A 5 32.34 15.87 6.65
N PRO A 6 31.99 16.32 5.44
CA PRO A 6 30.59 16.59 5.08
C PRO A 6 29.78 15.29 5.11
N LEU A 7 28.61 15.33 5.77
CA LEU A 7 27.62 14.26 5.75
C LEU A 7 27.19 13.95 4.30
N PRO A 8 26.94 12.68 3.95
CA PRO A 8 26.43 12.33 2.63
C PRO A 8 25.08 13.00 2.36
N PRO A 9 24.76 13.34 1.11
CA PRO A 9 23.48 13.95 0.76
C PRO A 9 22.36 13.01 1.18
N LYS A 10 21.36 13.54 1.90
CA LYS A 10 20.07 12.86 2.10
C LYS A 10 19.62 12.37 0.73
N GLU A 11 19.57 11.05 0.57
CA GLU A 11 18.94 10.43 -0.59
C GLU A 11 17.59 11.10 -0.81
N PRO A 12 17.18 11.33 -2.06
CA PRO A 12 15.85 11.82 -2.32
C PRO A 12 14.92 10.87 -1.59
N VAL A 13 13.99 11.41 -0.82
CA VAL A 13 12.86 10.65 -0.31
C VAL A 13 12.08 10.22 -1.54
N GLU A 14 12.52 9.14 -2.21
CA GLU A 14 11.63 8.27 -2.97
C GLU A 14 10.44 8.10 -2.05
N LYS A 15 9.27 8.60 -2.48
CA LYS A 15 8.06 8.53 -1.69
C LYS A 15 7.95 7.10 -1.21
N ALA A 16 8.28 6.87 0.06
CA ALA A 16 8.44 5.54 0.58
C ALA A 16 7.12 4.84 0.31
N LEU A 17 7.18 3.71 -0.39
CA LEU A 17 5.99 2.91 -0.69
C LEU A 17 5.17 2.81 0.60
N PRO A 18 3.85 3.06 0.55
CA PRO A 18 3.03 3.08 1.75
C PRO A 18 3.29 1.81 2.54
N ARG A 19 3.57 1.95 3.84
CA ARG A 19 3.98 0.80 4.68
C ARG A 19 2.83 -0.17 4.95
N ARG A 20 1.60 0.21 4.59
CA ARG A 20 0.37 -0.55 4.87
C ARG A 20 -0.56 -0.57 3.66
N PHE A 21 -1.33 -1.65 3.55
CA PHE A 21 -2.36 -1.85 2.54
C PHE A 21 -3.43 -0.74 2.59
N THR A 22 -3.89 -0.36 3.78
CA THR A 22 -4.89 0.71 3.94
C THR A 22 -4.40 2.05 3.40
N ASP A 23 -3.09 2.32 3.52
CA ASP A 23 -2.50 3.55 3.00
C ASP A 23 -2.48 3.57 1.46
N LEU A 24 -2.38 2.41 0.79
CA LEU A 24 -2.53 2.32 -0.67
C LEU A 24 -3.90 2.81 -1.12
N LEU A 25 -4.96 2.43 -0.39
CA LEU A 25 -6.34 2.75 -0.77
C LEU A 25 -6.79 4.15 -0.35
N ARG A 26 -6.25 4.68 0.76
CA ARG A 26 -6.75 5.92 1.40
C ARG A 26 -5.82 7.10 1.27
N ASN A 27 -4.51 6.86 1.19
CA ASN A 27 -3.46 7.89 1.24
C ASN A 27 -2.61 7.92 -0.05
N GLY A 28 -3.05 7.18 -1.08
CA GLY A 28 -2.42 7.14 -2.40
C GLY A 28 -2.70 8.38 -3.24
N ARG A 29 -2.34 8.30 -4.54
CA ARG A 29 -2.63 9.35 -5.53
C ARG A 29 -4.13 9.57 -5.75
N PHE A 30 -4.93 8.57 -5.43
CA PHE A 30 -6.37 8.54 -5.62
C PHE A 30 -7.09 8.51 -4.26
N THR A 31 -8.10 9.35 -4.11
CA THR A 31 -9.02 9.30 -2.96
C THR A 31 -10.32 8.66 -3.41
N PHE A 32 -10.52 7.39 -3.05
CA PHE A 32 -11.75 6.67 -3.37
C PHE A 32 -12.77 6.77 -2.24
N THR A 33 -14.02 7.03 -2.61
CA THR A 33 -15.16 6.82 -1.73
C THR A 33 -15.36 5.33 -1.45
N GLU A 34 -16.08 5.02 -0.38
CA GLU A 34 -16.36 3.62 -0.04
C GLU A 34 -17.12 2.88 -1.14
N ARG A 35 -18.04 3.58 -1.81
CA ARG A 35 -18.82 3.02 -2.92
C ARG A 35 -17.91 2.67 -4.10
N GLU A 36 -16.98 3.56 -4.46
CA GLU A 36 -16.03 3.32 -5.55
C GLU A 36 -15.11 2.13 -5.22
N LEU A 37 -14.62 2.02 -3.98
CA LEU A 37 -13.84 0.85 -3.56
C LEU A 37 -14.66 -0.45 -3.69
N MET A 38 -15.92 -0.45 -3.27
CA MET A 38 -16.79 -1.61 -3.41
C MET A 38 -17.01 -2.02 -4.88
N GLU A 39 -17.23 -1.04 -5.75
CA GLU A 39 -17.45 -1.26 -7.18
C GLU A 39 -16.19 -1.79 -7.87
N HIS A 40 -15.06 -1.10 -7.71
CA HIS A 40 -13.80 -1.46 -8.37
C HIS A 40 -13.20 -2.75 -7.82
N LEU A 41 -13.19 -2.91 -6.50
CA LEU A 41 -12.67 -4.13 -5.88
C LEU A 41 -13.66 -5.29 -5.97
N ARG A 42 -14.92 -5.05 -6.39
CA ARG A 42 -16.00 -6.04 -6.41
C ARG A 42 -16.13 -6.75 -5.06
N MET A 43 -16.15 -5.95 -4.00
CA MET A 43 -16.20 -6.40 -2.61
C MET A 43 -17.32 -5.68 -1.88
N THR A 44 -17.82 -6.30 -0.81
CA THR A 44 -18.69 -5.59 0.12
C THR A 44 -17.87 -4.67 1.03
N TYR A 45 -18.50 -3.63 1.57
CA TYR A 45 -17.91 -2.77 2.61
C TYR A 45 -17.26 -3.58 3.74
N ARG A 46 -17.99 -4.59 4.25
CA ARG A 46 -17.52 -5.44 5.34
C ARG A 46 -16.24 -6.19 4.95
N THR A 47 -16.19 -6.72 3.73
CA THR A 47 -15.02 -7.43 3.21
C THR A 47 -13.82 -6.49 3.12
N ILE A 48 -14.01 -5.28 2.59
CA ILE A 48 -12.93 -4.26 2.50
C ILE A 48 -12.38 -3.97 3.90
N LYS A 49 -13.23 -3.73 4.89
CA LYS A 49 -12.80 -3.47 6.27
C LYS A 49 -12.07 -4.66 6.89
N GLN A 50 -12.47 -5.88 6.58
CA GLN A 50 -11.76 -7.09 7.01
C GLN A 50 -10.36 -7.16 6.39
N ARG A 51 -10.21 -6.85 5.09
CA ARG A 51 -8.89 -6.82 4.42
C ARG A 51 -8.01 -5.68 4.89
N GLU A 52 -8.57 -4.51 5.18
CA GLU A 52 -7.86 -3.37 5.78
C GLU A 52 -7.35 -3.71 7.19
N ALA A 53 -8.10 -4.50 7.97
CA ALA A 53 -7.68 -4.95 9.30
C ALA A 53 -6.61 -6.05 9.23
N ASP A 54 -6.83 -7.04 8.35
CA ASP A 54 -5.95 -8.18 8.15
C ASP A 54 -5.69 -8.44 6.64
N PRO A 55 -4.60 -7.87 6.09
CA PRO A 55 -4.27 -8.00 4.69
C PRO A 55 -3.70 -9.38 4.33
N SER A 56 -3.38 -10.25 5.30
CA SER A 56 -2.92 -11.63 5.03
C SER A 56 -4.00 -12.48 4.34
N THR A 57 -5.24 -12.06 4.46
CA THR A 57 -6.40 -12.76 3.90
C THR A 57 -6.73 -12.32 2.47
N LEU A 58 -5.99 -11.37 1.90
CA LEU A 58 -6.15 -10.92 0.51
C LEU A 58 -5.82 -12.05 -0.46
N THR A 59 -6.73 -12.30 -1.40
CA THR A 59 -6.48 -13.26 -2.49
C THR A 59 -5.71 -12.59 -3.63
N ILE A 60 -5.04 -13.39 -4.47
CA ILE A 60 -4.34 -12.89 -5.66
C ILE A 60 -5.27 -12.09 -6.58
N ALA A 61 -6.51 -12.54 -6.78
CA ALA A 61 -7.49 -11.84 -7.60
C ALA A 61 -7.92 -10.48 -7.01
N GLU A 62 -7.88 -10.34 -5.69
CA GLU A 62 -8.16 -9.07 -5.01
C GLU A 62 -6.96 -8.11 -5.15
N LEU A 63 -5.73 -8.62 -5.03
CA LEU A 63 -4.50 -7.85 -5.23
C LEU A 63 -4.39 -7.33 -6.67
N LEU A 64 -4.75 -8.14 -7.66
CA LEU A 64 -4.79 -7.71 -9.07
C LEU A 64 -5.79 -6.57 -9.31
N ARG A 65 -6.98 -6.64 -8.70
CA ARG A 65 -7.98 -5.56 -8.76
C ARG A 65 -7.49 -4.29 -8.08
N VAL A 66 -6.76 -4.41 -6.97
CA VAL A 66 -6.14 -3.26 -6.31
C VAL A 66 -5.06 -2.64 -7.19
N ALA A 67 -4.21 -3.45 -7.83
CA ALA A 67 -3.20 -2.97 -8.76
C ALA A 67 -3.81 -2.22 -9.95
N GLU A 68 -4.87 -2.79 -10.54
CA GLU A 68 -5.65 -2.14 -11.62
C GLU A 68 -6.29 -0.83 -11.16
N LEU A 69 -6.89 -0.81 -9.96
CA LEU A 69 -7.51 0.39 -9.39
C LEU A 69 -6.49 1.51 -9.14
N LEU A 70 -5.28 1.17 -8.70
CA LEU A 70 -4.24 2.13 -8.37
C LEU A 70 -3.38 2.52 -9.56
N ASP A 71 -3.56 1.89 -10.72
CA ASP A 71 -2.66 2.00 -11.88
C ASP A 71 -1.19 1.76 -11.50
N GLU A 72 -0.95 0.73 -10.68
CA GLU A 72 0.37 0.37 -10.17
C GLU A 72 0.71 -1.09 -10.50
N PRO A 73 2.00 -1.43 -10.69
CA PRO A 73 2.43 -2.81 -10.88
C PRO A 73 2.04 -3.70 -9.69
N ILE A 74 1.53 -4.90 -9.98
CA ILE A 74 1.12 -5.87 -8.96
C ILE A 74 2.24 -6.19 -7.96
N ASP A 75 3.49 -6.25 -8.42
CA ASP A 75 4.65 -6.55 -7.56
C ASP A 75 4.83 -5.52 -6.44
N LYS A 76 4.52 -4.24 -6.71
CA LYS A 76 4.59 -3.19 -5.68
C LYS A 76 3.48 -3.34 -4.65
N VAL A 77 2.26 -3.63 -5.11
CA VAL A 77 1.10 -3.85 -4.22
C VAL A 77 1.35 -5.07 -3.32
N VAL A 78 1.84 -6.16 -3.90
CA VAL A 78 2.20 -7.39 -3.18
C VAL A 78 3.32 -7.13 -2.17
N ALA A 79 4.38 -6.40 -2.56
CA ALA A 79 5.48 -6.08 -1.66
C ALA A 79 5.00 -5.33 -0.40
N VAL A 80 4.09 -4.36 -0.55
CA VAL A 80 3.50 -3.64 0.59
C VAL A 80 2.71 -4.58 1.50
N VAL A 81 1.87 -5.44 0.93
CA VAL A 81 1.06 -6.39 1.70
C VAL A 81 1.95 -7.39 2.44
N ILE A 82 2.97 -7.95 1.79
CA ILE A 82 3.93 -8.87 2.41
C ILE A 82 4.69 -8.18 3.54
N ALA A 83 5.20 -6.97 3.31
CA ALA A 83 5.93 -6.21 4.33
C ALA A 83 5.04 -5.89 5.55
N GLU A 84 3.76 -5.58 5.36
CA GLU A 84 2.83 -5.37 6.47
C GLU A 84 2.57 -6.66 7.25
N VAL A 85 2.33 -7.78 6.55
CA VAL A 85 2.09 -9.08 7.19
C VAL A 85 3.31 -9.54 8.00
N GLN A 86 4.52 -9.35 7.46
CA GLN A 86 5.77 -9.69 8.14
C GLN A 86 6.04 -8.82 9.38
N ASN A 87 5.65 -7.55 9.36
CA ASN A 87 5.82 -6.64 10.50
C ASN A 87 4.73 -6.77 11.58
N LYS A 88 3.62 -7.47 11.29
CA LYS A 88 2.56 -7.77 12.27
C LYS A 88 2.82 -9.07 13.05
N GLY A 89 3.73 -9.93 12.58
CA GLY A 89 4.21 -11.14 13.29
C GLY A 89 5.35 -10.84 14.23
#